data_AF-A0A119AWH6-F1
#
_entry.id   AF-A0A119AWH6-F1
#
_cell.length_a   1.000
_cell.length_b   1.000
_cell.length_c   1.000
_cell.angle_alpha   90.00
_cell.angle_beta   90.00
_cell.angle_gamma   90.00
#
_symmetry.space_group_name_H-M   'P 1'
#
loop_
_entity.id
_entity.type
_entity.pdbx_description
1 polymer ?
#
loop_
_entity_poly.entity_id
_entity_poly.type
_entity_poly.pdbx_seq_one_letter_code
_entity_poly.pdbx_strand_id
1 'polypeptide(L)' 'MKKRFTDEQIIRILREAESRNEPVKDLCKRHNISEQTFYRWRNKFG' A
#
# COMPACT_ATOMS: atom_id res chain seq x y z
N MET A 1 2.01 20.95 -0.66
CA MET A 1 2.59 19.71 -0.08
C MET A 1 2.42 18.59 -1.11
N LYS A 2 3.51 18.09 -1.70
CA LYS A 2 3.44 17.06 -2.75
C LYS A 2 3.19 15.71 -2.08
N LYS A 3 2.06 15.04 -2.37
CA LYS A 3 1.85 13.68 -1.88
C LYS A 3 2.95 12.78 -2.45
N ARG A 4 3.59 12.00 -1.57
CA ARG A 4 4.68 11.08 -1.95
C ARG A 4 4.20 9.93 -2.85
N PHE A 5 2.91 9.60 -2.75
CA PHE A 5 2.24 8.60 -3.56
C PHE A 5 0.98 9.20 -4.18
N THR A 6 0.74 8.87 -5.44
CA THR A 6 -0.52 9.16 -6.15
C THR A 6 -1.58 8.13 -5.78
N ASP A 7 -2.85 8.48 -5.95
CA ASP A 7 -3.96 7.58 -5.61
C ASP A 7 -3.90 6.31 -6.49
N GLU A 8 -3.46 6.41 -7.75
CA GLU A 8 -3.20 5.25 -8.63
C GLU A 8 -2.09 4.33 -8.12
N GLN A 9 -0.99 4.90 -7.60
CA GLN A 9 0.10 4.11 -7.00
C GLN A 9 -0.40 3.36 -5.76
N ILE A 10 -1.24 4.00 -4.95
CA ILE A 10 -1.82 3.38 -3.76
C ILE A 10 -2.70 2.18 -4.16
N ILE A 11 -3.59 2.36 -5.13
CA ILE A 11 -4.47 1.29 -5.61
C ILE A 11 -3.66 0.12 -6.18
N ARG A 12 -2.57 0.39 -6.92
CA ARG A 12 -1.68 -0.67 -7.42
C ARG A 12 -1.04 -1.46 -6.28
N ILE A 13 -0.55 -0.78 -5.24
CA ILE A 13 0.07 -1.43 -4.07
C ILE A 13 -0.96 -2.30 -3.31
N LEU A 14 -2.20 -1.82 -3.14
CA LEU A 14 -3.26 -2.60 -2.50
C LEU A 14 -3.61 -3.86 -3.29
N ARG A 15 -3.73 -3.76 -4.62
CA ARG A 15 -3.97 -4.92 -5.49
C ARG A 15 -2.80 -5.90 -5.51
N GLU A 16 -1.56 -5.40 -5.46
CA GLU A 16 -0.38 -6.26 -5.39
C GLU A 16 -0.41 -7.13 -4.13
N ALA A 17 -0.76 -6.54 -2.97
CA ALA A 17 -0.90 -7.25 -1.71
C ALA A 17 -1.97 -8.36 -1.76
N GLU A 18 -3.09 -8.13 -2.46
CA GLU A 18 -4.15 -9.12 -2.65
C GLU A 18 -3.74 -10.23 -3.63
N SER A 19 -3.06 -9.87 -4.71
CA SER A 19 -2.68 -10.82 -5.79
C SER A 19 -1.54 -11.75 -5.42
N ARG A 20 -0.53 -11.27 -4.69
CA ARG A 20 0.67 -12.05 -4.36
C ARG A 20 0.50 -12.90 -3.11
N ASN A 21 -0.61 -12.75 -2.39
CA ASN A 21 -0.86 -13.35 -1.09
C ASN A 21 0.37 -13.25 -0.16
N GLU A 22 1.09 -12.12 -0.24
CA GLU A 22 2.33 -11.91 0.48
C GLU A 22 2.07 -11.24 1.83
N PRO A 23 2.96 -11.43 2.82
CA PRO A 23 2.83 -10.72 4.09
C PRO A 23 2.88 -9.20 3.89
N VAL A 24 1.90 -8.48 4.45
CA VAL A 24 1.82 -7.01 4.41
C VAL A 24 3.12 -6.35 4.87
N LYS A 25 3.82 -6.96 5.83
CA LYS A 25 5.12 -6.51 6.34
C LYS A 25 6.19 -6.45 5.25
N ASP A 26 6.24 -7.44 4.36
CA ASP A 26 7.24 -7.51 3.30
C ASP A 26 6.90 -6.55 2.15
N LEU A 27 5.61 -6.44 1.79
CA LEU A 27 5.12 -5.40 0.90
C LEU A 27 5.47 -3.99 1.42
N CYS A 28 5.23 -3.73 2.71
CA CYS A 28 5.54 -2.45 3.33
C CYS A 28 7.04 -2.10 3.25
N LYS A 29 7.92 -3.08 3.48
CA LYS A 29 9.37 -2.90 3.29
C LYS A 29 9.73 -2.58 1.84
N ARG A 30 9.17 -3.31 0.87
CA ARG A 30 9.46 -3.10 -0.57
C ARG A 30 9.06 -1.71 -1.06
N HIS A 31 7.92 -1.20 -0.60
CA HIS A 31 7.44 0.14 -0.98
C HIS A 31 7.91 1.25 -0.02
N ASN A 32 8.70 0.90 0.99
CA ASN A 32 9.19 1.82 2.02
C ASN A 32 8.05 2.62 2.68
N ILE A 33 6.99 1.90 3.06
CA ILE A 33 5.82 2.40 3.78
C ILE A 33 5.67 1.66 5.11
N SER A 34 4.93 2.24 6.06
CA SER A 34 4.55 1.54 7.28
C SER A 34 3.29 0.72 7.09
N GLU A 35 3.13 -0.36 7.86
CA GLU A 35 1.91 -1.16 7.86
C GLU A 35 0.67 -0.31 8.22
N GLN A 36 0.81 0.65 9.14
CA GLN A 36 -0.25 1.63 9.43
C GLN A 36 -0.67 2.42 8.19
N THR A 37 0.29 2.83 7.35
CA THR A 37 -0.01 3.54 6.10
C THR A 37 -0.79 2.64 5.14
N PHE A 38 -0.38 1.39 5.01
CA PHE A 38 -1.08 0.40 4.20
C PHE A 38 -2.54 0.19 4.65
N TYR A 39 -2.78 -0.02 5.95
CA TYR A 39 -4.15 -0.19 6.45
C TYR A 39 -5.00 1.08 6.30
N ARG A 40 -4.42 2.27 6.47
CA ARG A 40 -5.13 3.53 6.18
C ARG A 40 -5.51 3.65 4.71
N TRP A 41 -4.66 3.19 3.80
CA TRP A 41 -4.98 3.14 2.38
C TRP A 41 -6.06 2.11 2.09
N ARG A 42 -5.99 0.92 2.70
CA ARG A 42 -7.02 -0.11 2.56
C ARG A 42 -8.39 0.39 3.01
N ASN A 43 -8.48 1.13 4.11
CA ASN A 43 -9.75 1.71 4.56
C ASN A 43 -10.26 2.85 3.66
N LYS A 44 -9.39 3.46 2.87
CA LYS A 44 -9.71 4.63 2.04
C LYS A 44 -10.00 4.27 0.57
N PHE A 45 -9.32 3.26 0.04
CA PHE A 45 -9.32 2.88 -1.37
C PHE A 45 -9.66 1.40 -1.62
N GLY A 46 -9.63 0.57 -0.57
CA GLY A 46 -10.09 -0.80 -0.61
C GLY A 46 -11.60 -0.91 -0.44
#